data_AF-A0A9P7EU37-F1
#
_entry.id   AF-A0A9P7EU37-F1
#
_cell.length_a   1.000
_cell.length_b   1.000
_cell.length_c   1.000
_cell.angle_alpha   90.00
_cell.angle_beta   90.00
_cell.angle_gamma   90.00
#
_symmetry.space_group_name_H-M   'P 1'
#
loop_
_entity.id
_entity.type
_entity.pdbx_description
1 polymer ?
#
loop_
_entity_poly.entity_id
_entity_poly.type
_entity_poly.pdbx_seq_one_letter_code
_entity_poly.pdbx_strand_id
1 'polypeptide(L)'
;MSSVGLHTHSGFQCMLPESFAFVCAPKFTPNFEIFCLTDPSGSQTTLDCNVKEAFRPHPEVPIYTDADKGQVQMKDIPLEIVDL
;
A
#
# COMPACT_ATOMS: atom_id res chain seq x y z
N MET A 1 -0.26 3.02 -6.18
CA MET A 1 -0.08 1.55 -6.06
C MET A 1 -0.67 0.84 -7.27
N SER A 2 -0.12 -0.30 -7.70
CA SER A 2 -0.72 -1.10 -8.80
C SER A 2 -1.92 -1.91 -8.31
N SER A 3 -2.78 -2.36 -9.24
CA SER A 3 -3.94 -3.23 -8.93
C SER A 3 -3.54 -4.45 -8.08
N VAL A 4 -2.50 -5.17 -8.49
CA VAL A 4 -1.93 -6.29 -7.73
C VAL A 4 -1.42 -5.83 -6.36
N GLY A 5 -0.72 -4.70 -6.29
CA GLY A 5 -0.23 -4.14 -5.03
C GLY A 5 -1.35 -3.81 -4.05
N LEU A 6 -2.49 -3.30 -4.53
CA LEU A 6 -3.68 -3.05 -3.70
C LEU A 6 -4.22 -4.34 -3.10
N HIS A 7 -4.42 -5.38 -3.93
CA HIS A 7 -4.91 -6.68 -3.49
C HIS A 7 -3.97 -7.40 -2.52
N THR A 8 -2.66 -7.28 -2.72
CA THR A 8 -1.68 -7.80 -1.76
C THR A 8 -1.74 -7.03 -0.45
N HIS A 9 -1.77 -5.70 -0.51
CA HIS A 9 -1.73 -4.86 0.69
C HIS A 9 -3.02 -4.92 1.52
N SER A 10 -4.19 -5.10 0.88
CA SER A 10 -5.46 -5.19 1.60
C SER A 10 -5.50 -6.35 2.59
N GLY A 11 -4.85 -7.47 2.28
CA GLY A 11 -4.70 -8.59 3.21
C GLY A 11 -3.87 -8.22 4.45
N PHE A 12 -2.76 -7.52 4.26
CA PHE A 12 -1.94 -7.03 5.37
C PHE A 12 -2.69 -6.01 6.23
N GLN A 13 -3.37 -5.04 5.60
CA GLN A 13 -4.08 -3.99 6.33
C GLN A 13 -5.34 -4.50 7.04
N CYS A 14 -5.96 -5.57 6.54
CA CYS A 14 -7.05 -6.25 7.24
C CYS A 14 -6.56 -6.94 8.53
N MET A 15 -5.33 -7.48 8.53
CA MET A 15 -4.74 -8.10 9.72
C MET A 15 -4.13 -7.09 10.70
N LEU A 16 -3.53 -6.02 10.18
CA LEU A 16 -2.87 -4.96 10.95
C LEU A 16 -3.27 -3.60 10.37
N PRO A 17 -4.20 -2.86 10.99
CA PRO A 17 -4.68 -1.58 10.48
C PRO A 17 -3.58 -0.56 10.18
N GLU A 18 -2.48 -0.60 10.93
CA GLU A 18 -1.31 0.28 10.80
C GLU A 18 -0.34 -0.15 9.69
N SER A 19 -0.61 -1.25 8.98
CA SER A 19 0.26 -1.72 7.91
C SER A 19 0.37 -0.66 6.80
N PHE A 20 1.55 -0.58 6.20
CA PHE A 20 1.82 0.32 5.08
C PHE A 20 2.56 -0.40 3.97
N ALA A 21 2.47 0.13 2.75
CA ALA A 21 3.21 -0.32 1.58
C ALA A 21 4.29 0.70 1.21
N PHE A 22 5.55 0.25 1.17
CA PHE A 22 6.68 1.05 0.70
C PHE A 22 6.97 0.74 -0.77
N VAL A 23 6.98 1.75 -1.64
CA VAL A 23 7.21 1.58 -3.07
C VAL A 23 8.48 2.31 -3.48
N CYS A 24 9.48 1.55 -3.95
CA CYS A 24 10.70 2.12 -4.53
C CYS A 24 10.52 2.39 -6.03
N ALA A 25 10.76 3.62 -6.46
CA ALA A 25 10.69 4.08 -7.83
C ALA A 25 12.00 4.79 -8.23
N PRO A 26 13.13 4.04 -8.38
CA PRO A 26 14.49 4.62 -8.46
C PRO A 26 14.76 5.52 -9.67
N LYS A 27 13.87 5.51 -10.67
CA LYS A 27 13.96 6.36 -11.87
C LYS A 27 13.27 7.72 -11.70
N PHE A 28 12.56 7.94 -10.60
CA PHE A 28 11.71 9.11 -10.37
C PHE A 28 12.15 9.90 -9.13
N THR A 29 11.67 11.13 -9.03
CA THR A 29 11.83 12.00 -7.86
C THR A 29 10.43 12.43 -7.40
N PRO A 30 9.96 12.02 -6.21
CA PRO A 30 10.67 11.21 -5.21
C PRO A 30 10.95 9.78 -5.69
N ASN A 31 12.02 9.18 -5.16
CA ASN A 31 12.48 7.83 -5.52
C ASN A 31 11.82 6.73 -4.69
N PHE A 32 10.99 7.09 -3.71
CA PHE A 32 10.12 6.19 -2.98
C PHE A 32 8.88 6.93 -2.48
N GLU A 33 7.81 6.19 -2.22
CA GLU A 33 6.60 6.69 -1.55
C GLU A 33 6.04 5.61 -0.61
N ILE A 34 5.31 6.05 0.42
CA ILE A 34 4.73 5.18 1.45
C ILE A 34 3.21 5.35 1.45
N PHE A 35 2.48 4.25 1.31
CA PHE A 35 1.04 4.26 1.14
C PHE A 35 0.32 3.42 2.19
N CYS A 36 -0.94 3.77 2.43
CA CYS A 36 -1.94 2.91 3.07
C CYS A 36 -3.25 2.94 2.29
N LEU A 37 -4.06 1.90 2.41
CA LEU A 37 -5.43 1.93 1.90
C LEU A 37 -6.27 2.86 2.76
N THR A 38 -7.21 3.55 2.14
CA THR A 38 -8.19 4.32 2.90
C THR A 38 -9.13 3.37 3.63
N ASP A 39 -9.38 3.66 4.90
CA ASP A 39 -10.27 2.90 5.76
C ASP A 39 -11.54 3.73 6.02
N PRO A 40 -12.76 3.24 5.71
CA PRO A 40 -13.11 1.91 5.18
C PRO A 40 -13.13 1.79 3.65
N SER A 41 -13.14 2.91 2.91
CA SER A 41 -13.50 2.91 1.48
C SER A 41 -12.58 2.08 0.58
N GLY A 42 -11.26 2.22 0.73
CA GLY A 42 -10.27 1.61 -0.16
C GLY A 42 -10.02 0.13 0.15
N SER A 43 -9.94 -0.20 1.44
CA SER A 43 -9.85 -1.57 1.92
C SER A 43 -11.05 -2.39 1.47
N GLN A 44 -12.28 -1.90 1.71
CA GLN A 44 -13.51 -2.59 1.32
C GLN A 44 -13.63 -2.73 -0.20
N THR A 45 -13.33 -1.68 -0.96
CA THR A 45 -13.35 -1.72 -2.44
C THR A 45 -12.43 -2.79 -3.02
N THR A 46 -11.26 -3.00 -2.39
CA THR A 46 -10.30 -4.01 -2.84
C THR A 46 -10.75 -5.42 -2.44
N LEU A 47 -11.31 -5.59 -1.25
CA LEU A 47 -11.82 -6.87 -0.74
C LEU A 47 -13.05 -7.37 -1.50
N ASP A 48 -13.96 -6.46 -1.89
CA ASP A 48 -15.18 -6.81 -2.64
C ASP A 48 -14.93 -7.04 -4.14
N CYS A 49 -13.72 -6.75 -4.62
CA CYS A 49 -13.39 -6.84 -6.03
C CYS A 49 -13.13 -8.31 -6.45
N ASN A 50 -14.14 -8.93 -7.05
CA ASN A 50 -14.15 -10.33 -7.50
C ASN A 50 -13.69 -10.55 -8.96
N VAL A 51 -13.17 -9.50 -9.60
CA VAL A 51 -12.66 -9.56 -10.98
C VAL A 51 -11.39 -10.41 -11.03
N LYS A 52 -11.18 -11.21 -12.08
CA LYS A 52 -10.12 -12.24 -12.10
C LYS A 52 -8.81 -11.74 -12.72
N GLU A 53 -8.87 -10.69 -13.53
CA GLU A 53 -7.72 -10.10 -14.22
C GLU A 53 -6.76 -9.47 -13.21
N ALA A 54 -5.47 -9.81 -13.28
CA ALA A 54 -4.47 -9.32 -12.34
C ALA A 54 -4.28 -7.79 -12.39
N PHE A 55 -4.34 -7.20 -13.59
CA PHE A 55 -4.28 -5.76 -13.78
C PHE A 55 -5.61 -5.27 -14.31
N ARG A 56 -6.30 -4.51 -13.47
CA ARG A 56 -7.64 -4.00 -13.77
C ARG A 56 -7.84 -2.63 -13.12
N PRO A 57 -8.68 -1.78 -13.72
CA PRO A 57 -9.11 -0.55 -13.07
C PRO A 57 -10.03 -0.89 -11.89
N HIS A 58 -9.88 -0.12 -10.82
CA HIS A 58 -10.83 -0.08 -9.70
C HIS A 58 -11.70 1.20 -9.83
N PRO A 59 -12.84 1.29 -9.12
CA PRO A 59 -13.68 2.49 -9.12
C PRO A 59 -12.87 3.75 -8.79
N GLU A 60 -13.28 4.89 -9.37
CA GLU A 60 -12.62 6.19 -9.18
C GLU A 60 -12.98 6.80 -7.80
N VAL A 61 -12.60 6.08 -6.75
CA VAL A 61 -12.73 6.45 -5.35
C VAL A 61 -11.31 6.57 -4.76
N PRO A 62 -11.13 7.31 -3.64
CA PRO A 62 -9.82 7.38 -3.00
C PRO A 62 -9.48 6.01 -2.37
N ILE A 63 -8.82 5.12 -3.09
CA ILE A 63 -8.51 3.74 -2.64
C ILE A 63 -7.30 3.72 -1.69
N TYR A 64 -6.31 4.57 -1.95
CA TYR A 64 -5.10 4.65 -1.13
C TYR A 64 -4.69 6.11 -0.94
N THR A 65 -3.89 6.35 0.08
CA THR A 65 -3.35 7.67 0.44
C THR A 65 -1.93 7.56 0.98
N ASP A 66 -1.26 8.69 1.17
CA ASP A 66 0.09 8.74 1.74
C ASP A 66 0.04 8.38 3.23
N ALA A 67 0.90 7.46 3.67
CA ALA A 67 0.99 7.02 5.07
C ALA A 67 1.98 7.84 5.92
N ASP A 68 2.86 8.60 5.27
CA ASP A 68 3.96 9.36 5.88
C ASP A 68 3.48 10.55 6.75
N LYS A 69 2.24 11.00 6.57
CA LYS A 69 1.66 12.15 7.28
C LYS A 69 1.02 11.82 8.63
N GLY A 70 1.06 10.58 9.09
CA GLY A 70 0.43 10.20 10.37
C GLY A 70 1.03 9.00 11.08
N GLN A 71 1.08 7.85 10.39
CA GLN A 71 1.35 6.56 11.04
C GLN A 71 2.80 6.08 10.92
N VAL A 72 3.58 6.63 9.99
CA VAL A 72 4.98 6.23 9.75
C VAL A 72 5.94 7.36 10.13
N GLN A 73 7.02 7.01 10.84
CA GLN A 73 8.13 7.92 11.14
C GLN A 73 9.44 7.33 10.62
N MET A 74 10.14 8.08 9.77
CA MET A 74 11.49 7.71 9.33
C MET A 74 12.51 8.03 10.42
N LYS A 75 13.31 7.03 10.81
CA LYS A 75 14.36 7.17 11.83
C LYS A 75 15.62 6.44 11.38
N ASP A 76 16.77 7.04 11.66
CA ASP A 76 18.07 6.42 11.43
C ASP A 76 18.41 5.46 12.58
N ILE A 77 17.97 4.22 12.45
CA ILE A 77 18.22 3.13 13.40
C ILE A 77 18.99 1.99 12.74
N PRO A 78 19.73 1.17 13.49
CA PRO A 78 20.38 -0.02 12.92
C PRO A 78 19.35 -0.95 12.26
N LEU A 79 19.65 -1.41 11.04
CA LEU A 79 18.84 -2.35 10.27
C LEU A 79 19.69 -3.58 9.92
N GLU A 80 19.12 -4.77 10.09
CA GLU A 80 19.70 -6.04 9.64
C GLU A 80 18.94 -6.55 8.42
N ILE A 81 19.68 -6.97 7.37
CA ILE A 81 19.11 -7.55 6.16
C ILE A 81 19.32 -9.06 6.21
N VAL A 82 18.23 -9.81 6.13
CA VAL A 82 18.23 -11.27 6.07
C VAL A 82 17.66 -11.70 4.73
N ASP A 83 18.46 -12.43 3.95
CA ASP A 83 18.06 -13.08 2.69
C ASP A 83 17.98 -14.60 2.95
N LEU A 84 16.80 -15.19 2.74
CA LEU A 84 16.42 -16.54 3.21
C LEU A 84 16.76 -17.65 2.21
#